data_AF-A0A1M4PNB0-F1
#
_entry.id   AF-A0A1M4PNB0-F1
#
_cell.length_a   1.000
_cell.length_b   1.000
_cell.length_c   1.000
_cell.angle_alpha   90.00
_cell.angle_beta   90.00
_cell.angle_gamma   90.00
#
_symmetry.space_group_name_H-M   'P 1'
#
loop_
_entity.id
_entity.type
_entity.pdbx_description
1 polymer ?
#
loop_
_entity_poly.entity_id
_entity_poly.type
_entity_poly.pdbx_seq_one_letter_code
_entity_poly.pdbx_strand_id
1 'polypeptide(L)'
;MNIQERDNLELVNELSTYSTSNFLKRLEDKLGFKVKLVQTDNGIEFVNDQDITNKKTRFEKYLEKLDIKHKRTRPYSPWQNGIVERSHRIDNELFYSRRRFKSYKQMEKSFIRYSKRYNNIARKILNYKTPNEIVGEYFSKNAA
;
A
#
# COMPACT_ATOMS: atom_id res chain seq x y z
N MET A 1 6.84 11.68 11.38
CA MET A 1 5.45 11.17 11.51
C MET A 1 5.28 10.05 10.51
N ASN A 2 4.91 8.85 10.94
CA ASN A 2 4.81 7.68 10.06
C ASN A 2 3.45 7.76 9.34
N ILE A 3 3.44 8.15 8.07
CA ILE A 3 2.21 8.24 7.24
C ILE A 3 1.85 6.83 6.75
N GLN A 4 1.76 5.88 7.68
CA GLN A 4 1.41 4.48 7.40
C GLN A 4 -0.10 4.24 7.36
N GLU A 5 -0.93 5.27 7.60
CA GLU A 5 -2.37 5.11 7.84
C GLU A 5 -3.27 5.59 6.69
N ARG A 6 -2.70 6.18 5.63
CA ARG A 6 -3.47 6.48 4.41
C ARG A 6 -3.40 5.30 3.44
N ASP A 7 -4.53 4.62 3.31
CA ASP A 7 -4.65 3.44 2.45
C ASP A 7 -4.88 3.86 1.00
N ASN A 8 -3.82 3.71 0.18
CA ASN A 8 -3.88 3.88 -1.27
C ASN A 8 -4.12 2.52 -1.92
N LEU A 9 -5.40 2.19 -2.08
CA LEU A 9 -5.82 0.92 -2.65
C LEU A 9 -5.91 1.02 -4.18
N GLU A 10 -5.41 0.00 -4.90
CA GLU A 10 -5.51 -0.12 -6.35
C GLU A 10 -5.90 -1.55 -6.73
N LEU A 11 -6.82 -1.68 -7.70
CA LEU A 11 -7.20 -2.97 -8.25
C LEU A 11 -6.21 -3.33 -9.36
N VAL A 12 -5.57 -4.49 -9.21
CA VAL A 12 -4.57 -4.98 -10.16
C VAL A 12 -5.04 -6.34 -10.67
N ASN A 13 -4.98 -6.54 -11.98
CA ASN A 13 -5.41 -7.80 -12.62
C ASN A 13 -4.38 -8.94 -12.42
N GLU A 14 -3.11 -8.61 -12.18
CA GLU A 14 -2.02 -9.58 -12.10
C GLU A 14 -1.04 -9.24 -10.97
N LEU A 15 -0.66 -10.25 -10.21
CA LEU A 15 0.40 -10.18 -9.20
C LEU A 15 1.76 -10.37 -9.90
N SER A 16 2.41 -9.28 -10.27
CA SER A 16 3.72 -9.32 -10.92
C SER A 16 4.63 -8.18 -10.45
N THR A 17 5.94 -8.38 -10.54
CA THR A 17 6.93 -7.33 -10.26
C THR A 17 6.69 -6.06 -11.10
N TYR A 18 6.14 -6.20 -12.31
CA TYR A 18 5.80 -5.08 -13.19
C TYR A 18 4.62 -4.25 -12.67
N SER A 19 3.53 -4.91 -12.28
CA SER A 19 2.35 -4.22 -11.77
C SER A 19 2.66 -3.52 -10.45
N THR A 20 3.45 -4.16 -9.59
CA THR A 20 3.94 -3.56 -8.33
C THR A 20 4.83 -2.32 -8.57
N SER A 21 5.79 -2.38 -9.50
CA SER A 21 6.61 -1.20 -9.84
C SER A 21 5.76 -0.03 -10.35
N ASN A 22 4.78 -0.30 -11.22
CA ASN A 22 3.90 0.73 -11.75
C ASN A 22 3.00 1.33 -10.66
N PHE A 23 2.51 0.50 -9.74
CA PHE A 23 1.75 0.97 -8.59
C PHE A 23 2.58 1.91 -7.72
N LEU A 24 3.85 1.56 -7.44
CA LEU A 24 4.73 2.41 -6.65
C LEU A 24 4.92 3.80 -7.27
N LYS A 25 5.09 3.86 -8.59
CA LYS A 25 5.19 5.13 -9.33
C LYS A 25 3.94 5.99 -9.12
N ARG A 26 2.77 5.40 -9.33
CA ARG A 26 1.48 6.08 -9.12
C ARG A 26 1.27 6.47 -7.66
N LEU A 27 1.83 5.69 -6.74
CA LEU A 27 1.74 5.93 -5.30
C LEU A 27 2.57 7.15 -4.90
N GLU A 28 3.78 7.33 -5.42
CA GLU A 28 4.55 8.58 -5.19
C GLU A 28 3.80 9.81 -5.73
N ASP A 29 3.26 9.72 -6.95
CA ASP A 29 2.45 10.79 -7.55
C ASP A 29 1.20 11.12 -6.71
N LYS A 30 0.52 10.09 -6.18
CA LYS A 30 -0.69 10.25 -5.33
C LYS A 30 -0.39 10.75 -3.93
N LEU A 31 0.76 10.35 -3.38
CA LEU A 31 1.17 10.72 -2.03
C LEU A 31 1.71 12.14 -2.00
N GLY A 32 2.36 12.61 -3.07
CA GLY A 32 2.93 13.96 -3.16
C GLY A 32 4.22 14.15 -2.35
N PHE A 33 4.84 13.05 -1.88
CA PHE A 33 6.12 13.07 -1.19
C PHE A 33 6.98 11.89 -1.61
N LYS A 34 8.31 12.07 -1.57
CA LYS A 34 9.28 11.02 -1.89
C LYS A 34 9.26 9.94 -0.82
N VAL A 35 9.03 8.69 -1.21
CA VAL A 35 9.00 7.56 -0.27
C VAL A 35 10.44 7.22 0.11
N LYS A 36 10.78 7.27 1.40
CA LYS A 36 12.16 6.99 1.86
C LYS A 36 12.43 5.51 2.08
N LEU A 37 11.41 4.76 2.48
CA LEU A 37 11.52 3.36 2.86
C LEU A 37 10.24 2.63 2.49
N VAL A 38 10.40 1.48 1.84
CA VAL A 38 9.33 0.53 1.56
C VAL A 38 9.63 -0.75 2.31
N GLN A 39 8.66 -1.25 3.07
CA GLN A 39 8.75 -2.53 3.76
C GLN A 39 7.85 -3.55 3.05
N THR A 40 8.42 -4.67 2.59
CA THR A 40 7.65 -5.79 2.01
C THR A 40 8.04 -7.10 2.68
N ASP A 41 7.23 -8.12 2.48
CA ASP A 41 7.59 -9.49 2.78
C ASP A 41 8.52 -10.08 1.70
N ASN A 42 8.78 -11.38 1.83
CA ASN A 42 9.60 -12.15 0.90
C ASN A 42 8.76 -12.78 -0.22
N GLY A 43 7.61 -12.19 -0.56
CA GLY A 43 6.82 -12.63 -1.71
C GLY A 43 7.61 -12.54 -3.01
N ILE A 44 7.32 -13.47 -3.92
CA ILE A 44 7.97 -13.58 -5.24
C ILE A 44 7.73 -12.34 -6.12
N GLU A 45 6.70 -11.57 -5.83
CA GLU A 45 6.34 -10.31 -6.48
C GLU A 45 7.24 -9.13 -6.06
N PHE A 46 7.98 -9.25 -4.96
CA PHE A 46 8.90 -8.23 -4.45
C PHE A 46 10.36 -8.66 -4.54
N VAL A 47 10.64 -9.94 -4.25
CA VAL A 47 12.00 -10.47 -4.16
C VAL A 47 12.12 -11.77 -4.94
N ASN A 48 13.25 -11.98 -5.61
CA ASN A 48 13.55 -13.26 -6.22
C ASN A 48 14.02 -14.24 -5.15
N ASP A 49 13.76 -15.52 -5.37
CA ASP A 49 14.29 -16.57 -4.51
C ASP A 49 15.83 -16.51 -4.54
N GLN A 50 16.41 -16.18 -3.38
CA GLN A 50 17.85 -16.00 -3.23
C GLN A 50 18.60 -17.34 -3.28
N ASP A 51 17.91 -18.46 -3.03
CA ASP A 51 18.48 -19.81 -3.11
C ASP A 51 18.62 -20.25 -4.57
N ILE A 52 17.82 -19.67 -5.48
CA ILE A 52 17.82 -20.00 -6.91
C ILE A 52 18.60 -18.97 -7.73
N THR A 53 18.60 -17.69 -7.34
CA THR A 53 19.17 -16.62 -8.16
C THR A 53 19.54 -15.36 -7.37
N ASN A 54 20.77 -14.87 -7.58
CA ASN A 54 21.27 -13.63 -6.97
C ASN A 54 20.91 -12.35 -7.77
N LYS A 55 19.94 -12.43 -8.69
CA LYS A 55 19.52 -11.31 -9.54
C LYS A 55 18.43 -10.50 -8.84
N LYS A 56 18.61 -9.17 -8.81
CA LYS A 56 17.59 -8.24 -8.33
C LYS A 56 16.33 -8.28 -9.18
N THR A 57 15.17 -8.25 -8.54
CA THR A 57 13.87 -8.15 -9.23
C THR A 57 13.72 -6.82 -9.96
N ARG A 58 12.74 -6.74 -10.87
CA ARG A 58 12.36 -5.47 -11.48
C ARG A 58 11.92 -4.45 -10.42
N PHE A 59 11.30 -4.91 -9.34
CA PHE A 59 10.87 -4.10 -8.22
C PHE A 59 12.06 -3.52 -7.45
N GLU A 60 13.04 -4.33 -7.07
CA GLU A 60 14.26 -3.89 -6.38
C GLU A 60 15.05 -2.89 -7.22
N LYS A 61 15.24 -3.16 -8.52
CA LYS A 61 15.89 -2.22 -9.45
C LYS A 61 15.16 -0.88 -9.53
N TYR A 62 13.83 -0.90 -9.42
CA TYR A 62 13.02 0.31 -9.46
C TYR A 62 13.15 1.11 -8.17
N LEU A 63 13.18 0.45 -7.00
CA LEU A 63 13.45 1.09 -5.72
C LEU A 63 14.82 1.76 -5.69
N GLU A 64 15.85 1.10 -6.22
CA GLU A 64 17.19 1.67 -6.35
C GLU A 64 17.21 2.92 -7.24
N LYS A 65 16.50 2.88 -8.37
CA LYS A 65 16.39 4.04 -9.27
C LYS A 65 15.73 5.24 -8.60
N LEU A 66 14.77 5.00 -7.70
CA LEU A 66 14.06 6.05 -6.96
C LEU A 66 14.74 6.45 -5.66
N ASP A 67 15.89 5.84 -5.32
CA ASP A 67 16.61 6.05 -4.06
C ASP A 67 15.71 5.77 -2.84
N ILE A 68 14.95 4.67 -2.93
CA ILE A 68 14.05 4.18 -1.89
C ILE A 68 14.70 2.99 -1.19
N LYS A 69 14.81 3.06 0.14
CA LYS A 69 15.34 1.93 0.92
C LYS A 69 14.33 0.79 0.98
N HIS A 70 14.71 -0.38 0.51
CA HIS A 70 13.90 -1.60 0.66
C HIS A 70 14.22 -2.29 1.99
N LYS A 71 13.21 -2.48 2.83
CA LYS A 71 13.32 -3.25 4.07
C LYS A 71 12.48 -4.52 3.94
N ARG A 72 13.13 -5.67 4.09
CA ARG A 72 12.42 -6.96 4.11
C ARG A 72 11.99 -7.32 5.52
N THR A 73 10.84 -7.96 5.68
CA THR A 73 10.47 -8.58 6.95
C THR A 73 11.42 -9.72 7.26
N ARG A 74 11.80 -9.87 8.52
CA ARG A 74 12.66 -10.99 8.92
C ARG A 74 11.88 -12.30 8.75
N PRO A 75 12.54 -13.39 8.30
CA PRO A 75 11.96 -14.72 8.35
C PRO A 75 11.41 -15.01 9.76
N TYR A 76 10.27 -15.70 9.83
CA TYR A 76 9.60 -16.04 11.10
C TYR A 76 9.16 -14.82 11.94
N SER A 77 8.99 -13.64 11.33
CA SER A 77 8.47 -12.44 12.01
C SER A 77 7.11 -11.96 11.48
N PRO A 78 6.06 -12.80 11.50
CA PRO A 78 4.77 -12.49 10.87
C PRO A 78 4.06 -11.27 11.48
N TRP A 79 4.34 -10.95 12.75
CA TRP A 79 3.78 -9.75 13.40
C TRP A 79 4.18 -8.44 12.69
N GLN A 80 5.30 -8.42 11.96
CA GLN A 80 5.73 -7.26 11.17
C GLN A 80 4.77 -6.97 10.00
N ASN A 81 4.05 -7.99 9.52
CA ASN A 81 3.04 -7.87 8.47
C ASN A 81 1.62 -7.73 9.03
N GLY A 82 1.44 -7.80 10.35
CA GLY A 82 0.12 -7.86 10.98
C GLY A 82 -0.76 -6.63 10.69
N ILE A 83 -0.17 -5.46 10.42
CA ILE A 83 -0.93 -4.25 10.02
C ILE A 83 -1.53 -4.43 8.62
N VAL A 84 -0.72 -4.93 7.67
CA VAL A 84 -1.13 -5.17 6.29
C VAL A 84 -2.18 -6.27 6.25
N GLU A 85 -1.93 -7.40 6.93
CA GLU A 85 -2.88 -8.51 7.05
C GLU A 85 -4.20 -8.08 7.68
N ARG A 86 -4.16 -7.23 8.72
CA ARG A 86 -5.36 -6.69 9.35
C ARG A 86 -6.13 -5.79 8.40
N SER A 87 -5.45 -4.94 7.63
CA SER A 87 -6.09 -4.08 6.62
C SER A 87 -6.78 -4.94 5.55
N HIS A 88 -6.10 -5.96 5.02
CA HIS A 88 -6.69 -6.90 4.06
C HIS A 88 -7.90 -7.64 4.60
N ARG A 89 -7.87 -8.05 5.88
CA ARG A 89 -9.02 -8.69 6.53
C ARG A 89 -10.22 -7.75 6.63
N ILE A 90 -10.00 -6.51 7.06
CA ILE A 90 -11.05 -5.48 7.15
C ILE A 90 -11.65 -5.21 5.77
N ASP A 91 -10.82 -5.11 4.74
CA ASP A 91 -11.29 -4.93 3.36
C ASP A 91 -12.13 -6.11 2.89
N ASN A 92 -11.74 -7.34 3.23
CA ASN A 92 -12.55 -8.53 2.93
C ASN A 92 -13.89 -8.50 3.66
N GLU A 93 -13.91 -8.22 4.96
CA GLU A 93 -15.13 -8.16 5.77
C GLU A 93 -16.07 -7.02 5.36
N LEU A 94 -15.54 -5.85 4.99
CA LEU A 94 -16.35 -4.67 4.71
C LEU A 94 -16.74 -4.54 3.24
N PHE A 95 -15.88 -4.98 2.33
CA PHE A 95 -16.06 -4.77 0.89
C PHE A 95 -16.40 -6.07 0.15
N TYR A 96 -15.54 -7.08 0.22
CA TYR A 96 -15.64 -8.26 -0.64
C TYR A 96 -16.73 -9.24 -0.19
N SER A 97 -16.80 -9.58 1.09
CA SER A 97 -17.76 -10.55 1.63
C SER A 97 -19.22 -10.07 1.58
N ARG A 98 -19.43 -8.74 1.62
CA ARG A 98 -20.77 -8.12 1.70
C ARG A 98 -21.39 -7.77 0.36
N ARG A 99 -20.65 -7.87 -0.75
CA ARG A 99 -21.08 -7.35 -2.04
C ARG A 99 -20.93 -8.38 -3.15
N ARG A 100 -22.01 -8.61 -3.89
CA ARG A 100 -21.98 -9.28 -5.18
C ARG A 100 -22.02 -8.24 -6.27
N PHE A 101 -21.05 -8.29 -7.19
CA PHE A 101 -20.97 -7.37 -8.32
C PHE A 101 -21.45 -8.07 -9.59
N LYS A 102 -22.25 -7.37 -10.39
CA LYS A 102 -22.74 -7.85 -11.69
C LYS A 102 -21.72 -7.68 -12.81
N SER A 103 -20.75 -6.78 -12.65
CA SER A 103 -19.67 -6.54 -13.61
C SER A 103 -18.43 -5.93 -12.95
N TYR A 104 -17.27 -6.07 -13.61
CA TYR A 104 -16.01 -5.47 -13.15
C TYR A 104 -16.12 -3.94 -12.98
N LYS A 105 -16.76 -3.25 -13.92
CA LYS A 105 -16.99 -1.79 -13.84
C LYS A 105 -17.82 -1.39 -12.61
N GLN A 106 -18.76 -2.23 -12.19
CA GLN A 106 -19.55 -1.99 -10.98
C GLN A 106 -18.71 -2.20 -9.70
N MET A 107 -17.85 -3.21 -9.71
CA MET A 107 -16.88 -3.47 -8.64
C MET A 107 -15.93 -2.28 -8.49
N GLU A 108 -15.30 -1.84 -9.58
CA GLU A 108 -14.38 -0.70 -9.61
C GLU A 108 -15.01 0.58 -9.06
N LYS A 109 -16.21 0.96 -9.53
CA LYS A 109 -16.94 2.13 -9.00
C LYS A 109 -17.23 2.00 -7.50
N SER A 110 -17.54 0.79 -7.04
CA SER A 110 -17.81 0.55 -5.62
C SER A 110 -16.53 0.59 -4.79
N PHE A 111 -15.43 0.08 -5.33
CA PHE A 111 -14.12 0.08 -4.71
C PHE A 111 -13.58 1.50 -4.54
N ILE A 112 -13.69 2.35 -5.56
CA ILE A 112 -13.32 3.77 -5.47
C ILE A 112 -14.11 4.47 -4.37
N ARG A 113 -15.43 4.23 -4.27
CA ARG A 113 -16.26 4.80 -3.20
C ARG A 113 -15.85 4.28 -1.83
N TYR A 114 -15.53 3.00 -1.72
CA TYR A 114 -15.07 2.38 -0.48
C TYR A 114 -13.74 3.00 -0.02
N SER A 115 -12.73 3.06 -0.90
CA SER A 115 -11.43 3.69 -0.61
C SER A 115 -11.58 5.16 -0.21
N LYS A 116 -12.42 5.93 -0.91
CA LYS A 116 -12.73 7.32 -0.53
C LYS A 116 -13.38 7.38 0.85
N ARG A 117 -14.37 6.54 1.14
CA ARG A 117 -15.03 6.52 2.45
C ARG A 117 -14.05 6.18 3.56
N TYR A 118 -13.22 5.17 3.36
CA TYR A 118 -12.22 4.74 4.33
C TYR A 118 -11.27 5.88 4.72
N ASN A 119 -10.74 6.59 3.72
CA ASN A 119 -9.81 7.71 3.94
C ASN A 119 -10.45 8.98 4.52
N ASN A 120 -11.79 9.05 4.60
CA ASN A 120 -12.54 10.17 5.18
C ASN A 120 -13.28 9.79 6.48
N ILE A 121 -13.01 8.61 7.05
CA ILE A 121 -13.57 8.22 8.36
C ILE A 121 -12.54 8.50 9.45
N ALA A 122 -12.96 9.23 10.47
CA ALA A 122 -12.15 9.51 11.65
C ALA A 122 -11.87 8.23 12.43
N ARG A 123 -10.62 8.06 12.88
CA ARG A 123 -10.18 6.88 13.64
C ARG A 123 -9.65 7.27 15.00
N LYS A 124 -10.01 6.51 16.02
CA LYS A 124 -9.49 6.70 17.39
C LYS A 124 -7.96 6.61 17.44
N ILE A 125 -7.38 5.70 16.66
CA ILE A 125 -5.92 5.51 16.55
C ILE A 125 -5.22 6.77 16.01
N LEU A 126 -5.92 7.53 15.15
CA LEU A 126 -5.47 8.80 14.58
C LEU A 126 -5.90 10.01 15.41
N ASN A 127 -6.16 9.83 16.70
CA ASN A 127 -6.66 10.89 17.59
C ASN A 127 -7.95 11.56 17.05
N TYR A 128 -8.88 10.75 16.56
CA TYR A 128 -10.15 11.18 15.96
C TYR A 128 -10.02 12.02 14.67
N LYS A 129 -8.87 11.93 14.00
CA LYS A 129 -8.67 12.50 12.67
C LYS A 129 -8.87 11.46 11.58
N THR A 130 -9.17 11.92 10.39
CA THR A 130 -9.21 11.12 9.16
C THR A 130 -7.80 10.93 8.59
N PRO A 131 -7.53 9.84 7.85
CA PRO A 131 -6.28 9.68 7.14
C PRO A 131 -5.93 10.87 6.21
N ASN A 132 -6.93 11.47 5.56
CA ASN A 132 -6.73 12.64 4.72
C ASN A 132 -6.30 13.89 5.52
N GLU A 133 -6.89 14.14 6.70
CA GLU A 133 -6.48 15.25 7.56
C GLU A 133 -5.05 15.09 8.07
N ILE A 134 -4.65 13.87 8.46
CA ILE A 134 -3.28 13.59 8.89
C ILE A 134 -2.26 13.89 7.78
N VAL A 135 -2.61 13.56 6.53
CA VAL A 135 -1.76 13.85 5.38
C VAL A 135 -1.74 15.35 5.09
N GLY A 136 -2.88 16.04 5.19
CA GLY A 136 -2.95 17.49 5.08
C GLY A 136 -2.04 18.20 6.09
N GLU A 137 -2.11 17.81 7.36
CA GLU A 137 -1.24 18.35 8.42
C GLU A 137 0.25 18.11 8.15
N TYR A 138 0.60 16.95 7.59
CA TYR A 138 1.98 16.67 7.19
C TYR A 138 2.45 17.67 6.13
N PHE A 139 1.64 17.92 5.10
CA PHE A 139 1.99 18.88 4.07
C PHE A 139 2.09 20.30 4.60
N SER A 140 1.15 20.74 5.45
CA SER A 140 1.20 22.07 6.07
C SER A 140 2.44 22.27 6.94
N LYS A 141 2.88 21.25 7.67
CA LYS A 141 4.08 21.33 8.53
C LYS A 141 5.40 21.31 7.78
N ASN A 142 5.46 20.69 6.59
CA ASN A 142 6.68 20.65 5.76
C ASN A 142 6.69 21.72 4.66
N ALA A 143 5.63 22.52 4.54
CA ALA A 143 5.56 23.67 3.65
C ALA A 143 6.03 24.98 4.31
N ALA A 144 6.23 24.96 5.64
CA ALA A 144 6.85 26.03 6.42
C ALA A 144 8.34 25.75 6.62
#